data_AF-H0A3E9-F1
#
_entry.id   AF-H0A3E9-F1
#
_cell.length_a   1.000
_cell.length_b   1.000
_cell.length_c   1.000
_cell.angle_alpha   90.00
_cell.angle_beta   90.00
_cell.angle_gamma   90.00
#
_symmetry.space_group_name_H-M   'P 1'
#
loop_
_entity.id
_entity.type
_entity.pdbx_description
1 polymer ?
#
loop_
_entity_poly.entity_id
_entity_poly.type
_entity_poly.pdbx_seq_one_letter_code
_entity_poly.pdbx_strand_id
1 'polypeptide(L)'
;MLIRDFLTLLLDDTLEDARLRYCRPTDTMAFQGAEHALEECRAAMQGEAMSENLRALVADARRHAELATGEADEWFWMTREMYIEWIAQVVSVVLVSHRCNAILPPSRAAALEAARLLDMNIA
;
A
#
# COMPACT_ATOMS: atom_id res chain seq x y z
N MET A 1 7.06 -17.96 7.19
CA MET A 1 6.99 -16.52 7.48
C MET A 1 5.75 -16.22 8.29
N LEU A 2 5.85 -15.43 9.36
CA LEU A 2 4.66 -14.91 10.05
C LEU A 2 4.09 -13.77 9.20
N ILE A 3 2.76 -13.63 9.13
CA ILE A 3 2.11 -12.58 8.34
C ILE A 3 2.61 -11.17 8.72
N ARG A 4 2.98 -10.97 9.99
CA ARG A 4 3.57 -9.72 10.47
C ARG A 4 4.89 -9.36 9.75
N ASP A 5 5.74 -10.35 9.49
CA ASP A 5 7.04 -10.13 8.83
C ASP A 5 6.81 -9.76 7.37
N PHE A 6 5.88 -10.44 6.70
CA PHE A 6 5.46 -10.12 5.33
C PHE A 6 4.99 -8.67 5.22
N LEU A 7 4.09 -8.24 6.10
CA LEU A 7 3.53 -6.89 6.08
C LEU A 7 4.60 -5.83 6.37
N THR A 8 5.57 -6.15 7.22
CA THR A 8 6.70 -5.26 7.51
C THR A 8 7.60 -5.13 6.27
N LEU A 9 8.00 -6.24 5.67
CA LEU A 9 8.81 -6.26 4.45
C LEU A 9 8.12 -5.53 3.29
N LEU A 10 6.82 -5.77 3.09
CA LEU A 10 6.03 -5.08 2.08
C LEU A 10 6.11 -3.56 2.25
N LEU A 11 5.88 -3.05 3.46
CA LEU A 11 5.91 -1.61 3.71
C LEU A 11 7.32 -1.03 3.55
N ASP A 12 8.34 -1.73 4.05
CA ASP A 12 9.71 -1.23 4.02
C ASP A 12 10.26 -1.21 2.58
N ASP A 13 10.05 -2.27 1.80
CA ASP A 13 10.42 -2.31 0.36
C ASP A 13 9.65 -1.24 -0.42
N THR A 14 8.35 -1.06 -0.15
CA THR A 14 7.53 -0.04 -0.80
C THR A 14 8.03 1.38 -0.48
N LEU A 15 8.53 1.61 0.73
CA LEU A 15 9.10 2.91 1.13
C LEU A 15 10.42 3.18 0.41
N GLU A 16 11.27 2.15 0.29
CA GLU A 16 12.52 2.26 -0.45
C GLU A 16 12.26 2.56 -1.93
N ASP A 17 11.31 1.86 -2.56
CA ASP A 17 10.88 2.13 -3.93
C ASP A 17 10.33 3.55 -4.10
N ALA A 18 9.55 4.05 -3.13
CA ALA A 18 9.07 5.44 -3.13
C ALA A 18 10.23 6.45 -3.06
N ARG A 19 11.23 6.21 -2.22
CA ARG A 19 12.43 7.07 -2.11
C ARG A 19 13.23 7.11 -3.40
N LEU A 20 13.39 5.97 -4.07
CA LEU A 20 14.09 5.88 -5.35
C LEU A 20 13.30 6.57 -6.46
N ARG A 21 11.98 6.42 -6.46
CA ARG A 21 11.08 7.01 -7.45
C ARG A 21 10.98 8.53 -7.35
N TYR A 22 10.83 9.05 -6.13
CA TYR A 22 10.62 10.48 -5.85
C TYR A 22 11.88 11.16 -5.31
N CYS A 23 13.00 10.96 -5.99
CA CYS A 23 14.31 11.46 -5.56
C CYS A 23 14.60 12.91 -5.99
N ARG A 24 13.72 13.55 -6.78
CA ARG A 24 13.92 14.91 -7.27
C ARG A 24 13.24 15.94 -6.36
N PRO A 25 13.78 17.17 -6.23
CA PRO A 25 13.18 18.20 -5.39
C PRO A 25 11.71 18.53 -5.72
N THR A 26 11.32 18.40 -6.99
CA THR A 26 9.93 18.61 -7.46
C THR A 26 8.94 17.58 -6.93
N ASP A 27 9.43 16.43 -6.47
CA ASP A 27 8.60 15.28 -6.12
C ASP A 27 8.20 15.27 -4.64
N THR A 28 8.58 16.33 -3.90
CA THR A 28 8.42 16.41 -2.43
C THR A 28 6.99 16.07 -1.98
N MET A 29 5.96 16.64 -2.62
CA MET A 29 4.57 16.35 -2.25
C MET A 29 4.14 14.91 -2.55
N ALA A 30 4.60 14.35 -3.67
CA ALA A 30 4.31 12.97 -4.03
C ALA A 30 4.98 12.01 -3.02
N PHE A 31 6.25 12.26 -2.68
CA PHE A 31 6.95 11.47 -1.67
C PHE A 31 6.27 11.53 -0.29
N GLN A 32 5.86 12.72 0.14
CA GLN A 32 5.09 12.89 1.39
C GLN A 32 3.77 12.10 1.35
N GLY A 33 3.08 12.09 0.21
CA GLY A 33 1.87 11.28 0.02
C GLY A 33 2.13 9.78 0.15
N ALA A 34 3.24 9.30 -0.42
CA ALA A 34 3.67 7.91 -0.28
C ALA A 34 4.01 7.56 1.18
N GLU A 35 4.84 8.37 1.86
CA GLU A 35 5.18 8.14 3.27
C GLU A 35 3.94 8.08 4.15
N HIS A 36 3.00 9.01 3.95
CA HIS A 36 1.74 9.05 4.70
C HIS A 36 0.89 7.79 4.47
N ALA A 37 0.75 7.35 3.21
CA ALA A 37 0.06 6.11 2.88
C ALA A 37 0.62 4.89 3.64
N LEU A 38 1.95 4.80 3.75
CA LEU A 38 2.61 3.68 4.42
C LEU A 38 2.37 3.69 5.93
N GLU A 39 2.37 4.87 6.56
CA GLU A 39 2.04 5.03 7.97
C GLU A 39 0.59 4.61 8.25
N GLU A 40 -0.35 5.05 7.43
CA GLU A 40 -1.76 4.70 7.56
C GLU A 40 -2.01 3.21 7.31
N CYS A 41 -1.38 2.62 6.30
CA CYS A 41 -1.43 1.19 6.08
C CYS A 41 -0.85 0.42 7.28
N ARG A 42 0.28 0.87 7.83
CA ARG A 42 0.88 0.25 9.03
C ARG A 42 -0.06 0.28 10.22
N ALA A 43 -0.83 1.36 10.41
CA ALA A 43 -1.83 1.46 11.45
C ALA A 43 -3.06 0.58 11.15
N ALA A 44 -3.58 0.62 9.93
CA ALA A 44 -4.75 -0.15 9.49
C ALA A 44 -4.51 -1.68 9.57
N MET A 45 -3.27 -2.12 9.43
CA MET A 45 -2.89 -3.54 9.49
C MET A 45 -2.68 -4.10 10.89
N GLN A 46 -3.00 -3.34 11.94
CA GLN A 46 -2.91 -3.80 13.32
C GLN A 46 -4.22 -4.44 13.78
N GLY A 47 -4.11 -5.59 14.44
CA GLY A 47 -5.23 -6.27 15.08
C GLY A 47 -6.09 -7.12 14.14
N GLU A 48 -7.20 -7.61 14.68
CA GLU A 48 -8.05 -8.62 14.02
C GLU A 48 -8.90 -8.04 12.88
N ALA A 49 -9.21 -6.73 12.92
CA ALA A 49 -10.03 -6.04 11.92
C ALA A 49 -9.20 -5.44 10.76
N MET A 50 -8.00 -5.98 10.51
CA MET A 50 -7.08 -5.45 9.49
C MET A 50 -7.73 -5.33 8.11
N SER A 51 -8.48 -6.35 7.68
CA SER A 51 -9.06 -6.38 6.33
C SER A 51 -10.14 -5.31 6.15
N GLU A 52 -10.97 -5.10 7.17
CA GLU A 52 -11.99 -4.06 7.21
C GLU A 52 -11.35 -2.66 7.25
N ASN A 53 -10.32 -2.47 8.09
CA ASN A 53 -9.62 -1.20 8.22
C ASN A 53 -8.92 -0.78 6.91
N LEU A 54 -8.21 -1.72 6.25
CA LEU A 54 -7.60 -1.44 4.95
C LEU A 54 -8.65 -1.15 3.88
N ARG A 55 -9.79 -1.86 3.88
CA ARG A 55 -10.88 -1.58 2.93
C ARG A 55 -11.46 -0.18 3.12
N ALA A 56 -11.66 0.23 4.37
CA ALA A 56 -12.12 1.58 4.70
C ALA A 56 -11.09 2.64 4.28
N LEU A 57 -9.80 2.38 4.52
CA LEU A 57 -8.70 3.26 4.13
C LEU A 57 -8.62 3.44 2.59
N VAL A 58 -8.78 2.37 1.81
CA VAL A 58 -8.84 2.46 0.34
C VAL A 58 -10.00 3.35 -0.12
N ALA A 59 -11.18 3.17 0.47
CA ALA A 59 -12.35 3.98 0.11
C ALA A 59 -12.15 5.47 0.47
N ASP A 60 -11.55 5.75 1.63
CA ASP A 60 -11.19 7.09 2.05
C ASP A 60 -10.13 7.72 1.12
N ALA A 61 -9.12 6.96 0.74
CA ALA A 61 -8.05 7.45 -0.13
C ALA A 61 -8.54 7.85 -1.51
N ARG A 62 -9.39 7.04 -2.12
CA ARG A 62 -10.06 7.37 -3.39
C ARG A 62 -10.87 8.65 -3.30
N ARG A 63 -11.67 8.79 -2.23
CA ARG A 63 -12.46 10.00 -1.98
C ARG A 63 -11.58 11.25 -1.85
N HIS A 64 -10.47 11.17 -1.11
CA HIS A 64 -9.56 12.30 -0.95
C HIS A 64 -8.82 12.66 -2.24
N ALA A 65 -8.37 11.67 -3.02
CA ALA A 65 -7.74 11.90 -4.32
C ALA A 65 -8.71 12.57 -5.31
N GLU A 66 -9.97 12.11 -5.37
CA GLU A 66 -11.00 12.75 -6.21
C GLU A 66 -11.22 14.21 -5.82
N LEU A 67 -11.35 14.51 -4.52
CA LEU A 67 -11.57 15.87 -4.01
C LEU A 67 -10.38 16.82 -4.24
N ALA A 68 -9.16 16.29 -4.32
CA ALA A 68 -7.95 17.08 -4.51
C ALA A 68 -7.60 17.36 -5.99
N THR A 69 -8.42 16.89 -6.93
CA THR A 69 -8.15 17.07 -8.37
C THR A 69 -8.12 18.55 -8.74
N GLY A 70 -7.00 19.05 -9.26
CA GLY A 70 -6.80 20.45 -9.62
C GLY A 70 -6.41 21.37 -8.46
N GLU A 71 -6.26 20.82 -7.25
CA GLU A 71 -5.80 21.56 -6.06
C GLU A 71 -4.27 21.57 -5.94
N ALA A 72 -3.74 22.47 -5.13
CA ALA A 72 -2.28 22.63 -4.96
C ALA A 72 -1.59 21.39 -4.38
N ASP A 73 -2.33 20.56 -3.66
CA ASP A 73 -1.88 19.33 -3.00
C ASP A 73 -2.32 18.05 -3.74
N GLU A 74 -2.80 18.15 -4.99
CA GLU A 74 -3.25 17.02 -5.81
C GLU A 74 -2.26 15.85 -5.80
N TRP A 75 -0.97 16.12 -6.00
CA TRP A 75 0.08 15.10 -6.03
C TRP A 75 0.27 14.34 -4.72
N PHE A 76 0.01 14.99 -3.58
CA PHE A 76 0.04 14.32 -2.29
C PHE A 76 -1.08 13.29 -2.20
N TRP A 77 -2.33 13.71 -2.48
CA TRP A 77 -3.51 12.86 -2.34
C TRP A 77 -3.56 11.74 -3.38
N MET A 78 -3.20 12.02 -4.63
CA MET A 78 -3.10 11.01 -5.68
C MET A 78 -2.03 9.97 -5.36
N THR A 79 -0.86 10.41 -4.89
CA THR A 79 0.21 9.45 -4.56
C THR A 79 -0.17 8.61 -3.34
N ARG A 80 -0.78 9.23 -2.31
CA ARG A 80 -1.32 8.51 -1.15
C ARG A 80 -2.28 7.39 -1.58
N GLU A 81 -3.24 7.71 -2.45
CA GLU A 81 -4.22 6.76 -2.96
C GLU A 81 -3.58 5.60 -3.73
N MET A 82 -2.66 5.91 -4.65
CA MET A 82 -1.94 4.91 -5.44
C MET A 82 -1.20 3.89 -4.56
N TYR A 83 -0.50 4.35 -3.51
CA TYR A 83 0.26 3.48 -2.61
C TYR A 83 -0.64 2.64 -1.70
N ILE A 84 -1.73 3.21 -1.17
CA ILE A 84 -2.72 2.48 -0.38
C ILE A 84 -3.36 1.37 -1.24
N GLU A 85 -3.74 1.69 -2.47
CA GLU A 85 -4.31 0.72 -3.39
C GLU A 85 -3.31 -0.41 -3.72
N TRP A 86 -2.05 -0.06 -4.01
CA TRP A 86 -1.00 -1.05 -4.27
C TRP A 86 -0.83 -2.03 -3.10
N ILE A 87 -0.67 -1.51 -1.88
CA ILE A 87 -0.51 -2.33 -0.67
C ILE A 87 -1.74 -3.22 -0.47
N ALA A 88 -2.95 -2.67 -0.63
CA ALA A 88 -4.18 -3.44 -0.52
C ALA A 88 -4.28 -4.57 -1.55
N GLN A 89 -3.82 -4.36 -2.79
CA GLN A 89 -3.77 -5.40 -3.81
C GLN A 89 -2.76 -6.51 -3.46
N VAL A 90 -1.59 -6.17 -2.92
CA VAL A 90 -0.59 -7.16 -2.50
C VAL A 90 -1.08 -7.96 -1.31
N VAL A 91 -1.67 -7.31 -0.29
CA VAL A 91 -2.27 -7.98 0.86
C VAL A 91 -3.43 -8.89 0.44
N SER A 92 -4.26 -8.47 -0.53
CA SER A 92 -5.31 -9.31 -1.10
C SER A 92 -4.82 -10.64 -1.64
N VAL A 93 -3.62 -10.70 -2.24
CA VAL A 93 -3.05 -11.97 -2.74
C VAL A 93 -2.88 -12.96 -1.59
N VAL A 94 -2.32 -12.50 -0.47
CA VAL A 94 -2.11 -13.32 0.73
C VAL A 94 -3.45 -13.73 1.35
N LEU A 95 -4.42 -12.83 1.43
CA LEU A 95 -5.76 -13.17 1.93
C LEU A 95 -6.40 -14.28 1.09
N VAL A 96 -6.33 -14.18 -0.23
CA VAL A 96 -6.89 -15.19 -1.14
C VAL A 96 -6.17 -16.54 -1.01
N SER A 97 -4.83 -16.57 -0.84
CA SER A 97 -4.11 -17.83 -0.62
C SER A 97 -4.51 -18.54 0.67
N HIS A 98 -5.05 -17.78 1.64
CA HIS A 98 -5.62 -18.31 2.89
C HIS A 98 -7.15 -18.50 2.86
N ARG A 99 -7.79 -18.41 1.68
CA ARG A 99 -9.25 -18.53 1.48
C ARG A 99 -10.06 -17.44 2.19
N CYS A 100 -9.45 -16.28 2.46
CA CYS A 100 -10.12 -15.09 2.94
C CYS A 100 -10.59 -14.21 1.77
N ASN A 101 -11.51 -13.30 2.04
CA ASN A 101 -11.98 -12.34 1.03
C ASN A 101 -10.88 -11.31 0.72
N ALA A 102 -10.65 -11.05 -0.56
CA ALA A 102 -9.74 -10.01 -1.01
C ALA A 102 -10.27 -8.62 -0.64
N ILE A 103 -9.37 -7.68 -0.29
CA ILE A 103 -9.68 -6.26 -0.07
C ILE A 103 -10.03 -5.63 -1.42
N LEU A 104 -9.08 -5.69 -2.36
CA LEU A 104 -9.22 -5.36 -3.77
C LEU A 104 -8.94 -6.60 -4.65
N PRO A 105 -9.48 -6.68 -5.88
CA PRO A 105 -9.08 -7.70 -6.83
C PRO A 105 -7.55 -7.66 -7.03
N PRO A 106 -6.83 -8.76 -6.77
CA PRO A 106 -5.38 -8.77 -6.91
C PRO A 106 -5.00 -8.65 -8.40
N SER A 107 -4.02 -7.80 -8.70
CA SER A 107 -3.43 -7.70 -10.03
C SER A 107 -2.30 -8.72 -10.21
N ARG A 108 -1.91 -8.98 -11.47
CA ARG A 108 -0.74 -9.83 -11.77
C ARG A 108 0.54 -9.27 -11.15
N ALA A 109 0.72 -7.95 -11.16
CA ALA A 109 1.88 -7.30 -10.55
C ALA A 109 1.90 -7.52 -9.03
N ALA A 110 0.77 -7.33 -8.36
CA ALA A 110 0.65 -7.59 -6.92
C ALA A 110 0.93 -9.06 -6.56
N ALA A 111 0.51 -10.01 -7.41
CA ALA A 111 0.79 -11.43 -7.21
C ALA A 111 2.28 -11.77 -7.32
N LEU A 112 2.99 -11.16 -8.29
CA LEU A 112 4.44 -11.34 -8.43
C LEU A 112 5.18 -10.72 -7.24
N GLU A 113 4.74 -9.57 -6.77
CA GLU A 113 5.35 -8.91 -5.61
C GLU A 113 5.15 -9.72 -4.32
N ALA A 114 3.93 -10.20 -4.07
CA ALA A 114 3.66 -11.08 -2.93
C ALA A 114 4.54 -12.34 -2.97
N ALA A 115 4.70 -12.97 -4.15
CA ALA A 115 5.55 -14.13 -4.32
C ALA A 115 7.04 -13.81 -4.05
N ARG A 116 7.55 -12.69 -4.57
CA ARG A 116 8.94 -12.23 -4.31
C ARG A 116 9.20 -12.07 -2.81
N LEU A 117 8.30 -11.40 -2.10
CA LEU A 117 8.43 -11.16 -0.66
C LEU A 117 8.32 -12.46 0.16
N LEU A 118 7.51 -13.43 -0.30
CA LEU A 118 7.42 -14.77 0.29
C LEU A 118 8.71 -15.58 0.10
N ASP A 119 9.35 -15.48 -1.08
CA ASP A 119 10.57 -16.21 -1.43
C ASP A 119 11.83 -15.64 -0.76
N MET A 120 11.91 -14.32 -0.55
CA MET A 120 13.05 -13.66 0.12
C MET A 120 13.31 -14.13 1.56
N ASN A 121 12.37 -14.86 2.16
CA ASN A 121 12.48 -15.41 3.51
C ASN A 121 12.77 -16.92 3.54
N ILE A 122 12.98 -17.53 2.37
CA ILE A 122 13.36 -18.96 2.24
C ILE A 122 14.88 -19.09 1.97
N ALA A 123 15.54 -18.00 1.60
CA ALA A 123 17.00 -17.90 1.42
C ALA A 123 17.71 -17.47 2.71
#